data_AF-A0A2C6CWW6-F1
#
_entry.id   AF-A0A2C6CWW6-F1
#
_cell.length_a   1.000
_cell.length_b   1.000
_cell.length_c   1.000
_cell.angle_alpha   90.00
_cell.angle_beta   90.00
_cell.angle_gamma   90.00
#
_symmetry.space_group_name_H-M   'P 1'
#
loop_
_entity.id
_entity.type
_entity.pdbx_description
1 polymer ?
#
loop_
_entity_poly.entity_id
_entity_poly.type
_entity_poly.pdbx_seq_one_letter_code
_entity_poly.pdbx_strand_id
1 'polypeptide(L)'
;MNLTELEVAEGIRDGRIPSPFEFSGMWLVNLRITGTGAAYRRGLDEHVWRDPDIYLNDAFLKRCNGLPVIIDHPEEAKLSEEDFKNRIVGAVMLPYIKGDEVWAIARVYQNDIVEQIKRGEVSTSPSVIFNQDSGNVAIDAGDETILIEGKPFLIDHIALVTKDHGTLGVWDKNKIPEGVENSNKGDFEMTEEELKKLLADSFGTFGAQINTRLDSFGARMDSMEGNAQKALQARADADEQAKKDADEKAAKDAADDKARADAAEKEAEEKARKDEAAAAEQAKKDADEKAVKDAAEEQERQDNAEKDEESKADAQVMADSAYREFGKSARAPMSGETTINYRKRMVNGLKQHSATYKDVDIIAIADSALLAIAEKQVYADAKATAKSKIASTPNVLIPVVRMDDAGRRITEYRGDVNTWLSSFKQPSQQLVKFNTVGSKS
;
A
#
# COMPACT_ATOMS: atom_id res chain seq x y z
N MET A 1 11.93 17.38 15.16
CA MET A 1 11.36 16.52 14.10
C MET A 1 10.04 16.03 14.65
N ASN A 2 8.94 16.51 14.08
CA ASN A 2 7.60 16.22 14.56
C ASN A 2 7.00 15.17 13.63
N LEU A 3 6.42 14.12 14.20
CA LEU A 3 5.78 13.06 13.41
C LEU A 3 4.47 13.56 12.79
N THR A 4 4.25 13.23 11.54
CA THR A 4 2.99 13.47 10.82
C THR A 4 1.97 12.37 11.09
N GLU A 5 0.69 12.67 10.86
CA GLU A 5 -0.40 11.70 10.96
C GLU A 5 -0.21 10.53 10.00
N LEU A 6 0.41 10.77 8.84
CA LEU A 6 0.71 9.75 7.85
C LEU A 6 1.80 8.80 8.36
N GLU A 7 2.91 9.30 8.88
CA GLU A 7 3.98 8.46 9.45
C GLU A 7 3.47 7.59 10.61
N VAL A 8 2.56 8.12 11.43
CA VAL A 8 1.91 7.33 12.49
C VAL A 8 0.98 6.27 11.91
N ALA A 9 0.16 6.60 10.91
CA ALA A 9 -0.70 5.62 10.22
C ALA A 9 0.11 4.52 9.50
N GLU A 10 1.24 4.85 8.88
CA GLU A 10 2.18 3.87 8.32
C GLU A 10 2.84 3.01 9.42
N GLY A 11 3.15 3.62 10.57
CA GLY A 11 3.59 2.88 11.76
C GLY A 11 2.55 1.86 12.23
N ILE A 12 1.26 2.19 12.21
CA ILE A 12 0.18 1.26 12.56
C ILE A 12 0.02 0.17 11.48
N ARG A 13 0.00 0.56 10.20
CA ARG A 13 -0.06 -0.36 9.04
C ARG A 13 0.99 -1.47 9.15
N ASP A 14 2.21 -1.07 9.51
CA ASP A 14 3.39 -1.94 9.59
C ASP A 14 3.55 -2.62 10.96
N GLY A 15 2.57 -2.50 11.88
CA GLY A 15 2.58 -3.11 13.20
C GLY A 15 3.62 -2.55 14.19
N ARG A 16 4.18 -1.37 13.88
CA ARG A 16 5.16 -0.64 14.71
C ARG A 16 4.47 0.22 15.78
N ILE A 17 3.24 0.66 15.55
CA ILE A 17 2.43 1.47 16.47
C ILE A 17 1.11 0.74 16.71
N PRO A 18 0.60 0.64 17.96
CA PRO A 18 -0.63 -0.10 18.23
C PRO A 18 -1.87 0.69 17.80
N SER A 19 -2.95 -0.02 17.46
CA SER A 19 -4.28 0.53 17.13
C SER A 19 -5.29 0.23 18.25
N PRO A 20 -6.20 1.16 18.59
CA PRO A 20 -6.29 2.54 18.13
C PRO A 20 -5.23 3.46 18.77
N PHE A 21 -4.81 4.51 18.07
CA PHE A 21 -3.80 5.48 18.53
C PHE A 21 -4.33 6.91 18.48
N GLU A 22 -4.13 7.72 19.54
CA GLU A 22 -4.53 9.13 19.52
C GLU A 22 -3.42 10.02 18.95
N PHE A 23 -3.76 10.83 17.96
CA PHE A 23 -2.85 11.78 17.33
C PHE A 23 -3.55 13.13 17.15
N SER A 24 -3.09 14.16 17.86
CA SER A 24 -3.55 15.56 17.67
C SER A 24 -5.07 15.75 17.73
N GLY A 25 -5.77 15.07 18.65
CA GLY A 25 -7.22 15.17 18.84
C GLY A 25 -8.07 14.37 17.83
N MET A 26 -7.46 13.41 17.14
CA MET A 26 -8.17 12.37 16.37
C MET A 26 -7.56 11.00 16.68
N TRP A 27 -8.35 9.94 16.49
CA TRP A 27 -7.88 8.56 16.62
C TRP A 27 -7.57 7.96 15.26
N LEU A 28 -6.40 7.35 15.13
CA LEU A 28 -6.03 6.49 14.01
C LEU A 28 -6.40 5.05 14.36
N VAL A 29 -7.36 4.50 13.62
CA VAL A 29 -7.95 3.17 13.86
C VAL A 29 -7.67 2.28 12.65
N ASN A 30 -7.00 1.15 12.85
CA ASN A 30 -6.81 0.16 11.80
C ASN A 30 -8.02 -0.77 11.70
N LEU A 31 -8.65 -0.81 10.53
CA LEU A 31 -9.92 -1.50 10.30
C LEU A 31 -9.89 -2.35 9.02
N ARG A 32 -10.60 -3.50 9.04
CA ARG A 32 -10.74 -4.37 7.87
C ARG A 32 -11.87 -3.84 6.99
N ILE A 33 -11.56 -3.60 5.72
CA ILE A 33 -12.56 -3.28 4.69
C ILE A 33 -13.19 -4.58 4.18
N THR A 34 -12.38 -5.49 3.60
CA THR A 34 -12.89 -6.69 2.93
C THR A 34 -11.82 -7.79 2.81
N GLY A 35 -12.12 -9.06 3.16
CA GLY A 35 -11.15 -10.18 3.12
C GLY A 35 -11.52 -11.27 2.10
N THR A 36 -10.75 -11.46 1.04
CA THR A 36 -11.17 -12.14 -0.22
C THR A 36 -11.34 -13.66 -0.11
N GLY A 37 -11.79 -14.30 -1.20
CA GLY A 37 -12.13 -15.71 -1.23
C GLY A 37 -13.50 -16.00 -0.61
N ALA A 38 -13.63 -17.17 0.02
CA ALA A 38 -14.88 -17.67 0.57
C ALA A 38 -15.20 -17.07 1.96
N ALA A 39 -16.38 -16.48 2.08
CA ALA A 39 -16.99 -16.03 3.33
C ALA A 39 -18.42 -16.59 3.47
N TYR A 40 -19.02 -16.42 4.65
CA TYR A 40 -20.39 -16.86 4.91
C TYR A 40 -21.14 -15.77 5.70
N ARG A 41 -22.19 -15.22 5.09
CA ARG A 41 -23.01 -14.11 5.62
C ARG A 41 -24.15 -14.67 6.46
N ARG A 42 -23.90 -14.92 7.74
CA ARG A 42 -24.88 -15.49 8.69
C ARG A 42 -26.25 -14.78 8.74
N GLY A 43 -26.29 -13.47 8.53
CA GLY A 43 -27.54 -12.71 8.51
C GLY A 43 -28.40 -12.91 7.25
N LEU A 44 -27.85 -13.56 6.21
CA LEU A 44 -28.48 -13.78 4.90
C LEU A 44 -28.48 -15.25 4.47
N ASP A 45 -27.96 -16.16 5.30
CA ASP A 45 -27.80 -17.60 5.02
C ASP A 45 -27.11 -17.89 3.66
N GLU A 46 -26.04 -17.16 3.39
CA GLU A 46 -25.41 -17.12 2.07
C GLU A 46 -23.88 -17.26 2.12
N HIS A 47 -23.35 -18.12 1.25
CA HIS A 47 -21.93 -18.24 0.97
C HIS A 47 -21.49 -17.22 -0.10
N VAL A 48 -20.50 -16.40 0.22
CA VAL A 48 -19.97 -15.38 -0.70
C VAL A 48 -18.58 -15.77 -1.18
N TRP A 49 -18.34 -15.69 -2.49
CA TRP A 49 -17.00 -15.69 -3.06
C TRP A 49 -16.64 -14.31 -3.60
N ARG A 50 -15.52 -13.75 -3.14
CA ARG A 50 -14.94 -12.51 -3.66
C ARG A 50 -13.61 -12.79 -4.35
N ASP A 51 -13.54 -12.47 -5.64
CA ASP A 51 -12.35 -12.71 -6.47
C ASP A 51 -11.18 -11.79 -6.05
N PRO A 52 -10.01 -12.32 -5.65
CA PRO A 52 -8.82 -11.54 -5.35
C PRO A 52 -8.46 -10.52 -6.45
N ASP A 53 -8.63 -10.86 -7.73
CA ASP A 53 -8.26 -9.97 -8.84
C ASP A 53 -9.14 -8.71 -8.91
N ILE A 54 -10.34 -8.75 -8.32
CA ILE A 54 -11.28 -7.61 -8.25
C ILE A 54 -10.95 -6.69 -7.06
N TYR A 55 -10.49 -7.26 -5.94
CA TYR A 55 -10.41 -6.58 -4.64
C TYR A 55 -8.98 -6.26 -4.17
N LEU A 56 -7.98 -7.09 -4.51
CA LEU A 56 -6.58 -6.93 -4.08
C LEU A 56 -5.76 -6.21 -5.15
N ASN A 57 -6.18 -5.00 -5.52
CA ASN A 57 -5.49 -4.17 -6.51
C ASN A 57 -5.59 -2.67 -6.18
N ASP A 58 -4.68 -1.90 -6.76
CA ASP A 58 -4.60 -0.45 -6.60
C ASP A 58 -5.87 0.31 -6.99
N ALA A 59 -6.63 -0.19 -7.98
CA ALA A 59 -7.87 0.46 -8.39
C ALA A 59 -8.96 0.33 -7.31
N PHE A 60 -8.99 -0.78 -6.57
CA PHE A 60 -9.84 -0.94 -5.40
C PHE A 60 -9.35 -0.06 -4.24
N LEU A 61 -8.04 -0.08 -3.91
CA LEU A 61 -7.48 0.79 -2.86
C LEU A 61 -7.75 2.28 -3.12
N LYS A 62 -7.61 2.74 -4.37
CA LYS A 62 -7.90 4.12 -4.77
C LYS A 62 -9.36 4.52 -4.52
N ARG A 63 -10.30 3.57 -4.62
CA ARG A 63 -11.73 3.76 -4.28
C ARG A 63 -12.00 3.73 -2.78
N CYS A 64 -11.09 3.21 -1.96
CA CYS A 64 -11.21 3.22 -0.51
C CYS A 64 -10.77 4.55 0.13
N ASN A 65 -9.98 5.36 -0.56
CA ASN A 65 -9.53 6.67 -0.06
C ASN A 65 -10.72 7.59 0.24
N GLY A 66 -10.78 8.14 1.45
CA GLY A 66 -11.84 9.06 1.87
C GLY A 66 -13.20 8.39 2.10
N LEU A 67 -13.30 7.05 2.12
CA LEU A 67 -14.56 6.37 2.45
C LEU A 67 -15.11 6.84 3.81
N PRO A 68 -16.41 7.20 3.89
CA PRO A 68 -17.08 7.48 5.15
C PRO A 68 -16.97 6.31 6.12
N VAL A 69 -16.59 6.59 7.38
CA VAL A 69 -16.67 5.64 8.48
C VAL A 69 -17.78 6.09 9.41
N ILE A 70 -18.81 5.25 9.55
CA ILE A 70 -20.04 5.56 10.28
C ILE A 70 -20.24 4.63 11.48
N ILE A 71 -21.07 5.05 12.45
CA ILE A 71 -21.56 4.19 13.52
C ILE A 71 -22.85 3.48 13.11
N ASP A 72 -22.80 2.15 13.12
CA ASP A 72 -23.85 1.23 12.71
C ASP A 72 -24.39 1.44 11.28
N HIS A 73 -25.11 0.44 10.76
CA HIS A 73 -25.72 0.56 9.44
C HIS A 73 -26.96 1.46 9.46
N PRO A 74 -27.19 2.28 8.42
CA PRO A 74 -28.52 2.80 8.10
C PRO A 74 -29.52 1.66 7.84
N GLU A 75 -30.82 1.93 7.98
CA GLU A 75 -31.87 0.94 7.69
C GLU A 75 -31.91 0.59 6.19
N GLU A 76 -31.64 1.57 5.33
CA GLU A 76 -31.41 1.36 3.89
C GLU A 76 -29.93 1.14 3.60
N ALA A 77 -29.57 0.21 2.71
CA ALA A 77 -28.17 -0.17 2.47
C ALA A 77 -27.25 0.95 1.92
N LYS A 78 -27.81 2.08 1.47
CA LYS A 78 -27.08 3.21 0.90
C LYS A 78 -27.21 4.43 1.81
N LEU A 79 -26.11 5.12 2.05
CA LEU A 79 -26.07 6.27 2.95
C LEU A 79 -26.86 7.47 2.39
N SER A 80 -27.79 7.98 3.18
CA SER A 80 -28.52 9.23 2.92
C SER A 80 -27.77 10.45 3.48
N GLU A 81 -28.22 11.67 3.14
CA GLU A 81 -27.68 12.91 3.73
C GLU A 81 -27.91 12.96 5.25
N GLU A 82 -29.05 12.46 5.72
CA GLU A 82 -29.41 12.44 7.14
C GLU A 82 -28.61 11.39 7.90
N ASP A 83 -28.48 10.18 7.35
CA ASP A 83 -27.63 9.13 7.92
C ASP A 83 -26.16 9.56 7.98
N PHE A 84 -25.64 10.19 6.92
CA PHE A 84 -24.27 10.72 6.94
C PHE A 84 -24.09 11.72 8.09
N LYS A 85 -24.99 12.71 8.21
CA LYS A 85 -24.90 13.74 9.27
C LYS A 85 -24.98 13.14 10.68
N ASN A 86 -25.85 12.15 10.88
CA ASN A 86 -26.14 11.59 12.20
C ASN A 86 -25.15 10.47 12.62
N ARG A 87 -24.54 9.77 11.65
CA ARG A 87 -23.73 8.57 11.90
C ARG A 87 -22.24 8.72 11.59
N ILE A 88 -21.79 9.77 10.89
CA ILE A 88 -20.37 9.92 10.54
C ILE A 88 -19.49 10.06 11.79
N VAL A 89 -18.53 9.14 11.94
CA VAL A 89 -17.52 9.20 13.02
C VAL A 89 -16.11 9.50 12.50
N GLY A 90 -15.88 9.32 11.20
CA GLY A 90 -14.55 9.37 10.62
C GLY A 90 -14.50 9.15 9.11
N ALA A 91 -13.28 9.04 8.57
CA ALA A 91 -13.04 8.70 7.18
C ALA A 91 -11.73 7.91 6.99
N VAL A 92 -11.71 7.03 5.99
CA VAL A 92 -10.50 6.29 5.59
C VAL A 92 -9.41 7.25 5.10
N MET A 93 -8.19 7.09 5.62
CA MET A 93 -7.02 7.88 5.27
C MET A 93 -5.97 7.08 4.48
N LEU A 94 -5.71 5.83 4.88
CA LEU A 94 -4.65 4.99 4.30
C LEU A 94 -5.14 3.55 4.11
N PRO A 95 -5.73 3.21 2.95
CA PRO A 95 -6.08 1.84 2.58
C PRO A 95 -4.85 1.06 2.08
N TYR A 96 -4.78 -0.23 2.39
CA TYR A 96 -3.67 -1.11 2.04
C TYR A 96 -4.08 -2.59 1.98
N ILE A 97 -3.25 -3.43 1.36
CA ILE A 97 -3.45 -4.88 1.30
C ILE A 97 -2.62 -5.56 2.40
N LYS A 98 -3.23 -6.50 3.12
CA LYS A 98 -2.64 -7.31 4.19
C LYS A 98 -3.01 -8.77 3.94
N GLY A 99 -2.12 -9.52 3.27
CA GLY A 99 -2.37 -10.90 2.89
C GLY A 99 -3.46 -11.00 1.81
N ASP A 100 -4.54 -11.74 2.10
CA ASP A 100 -5.73 -11.90 1.25
C ASP A 100 -6.83 -10.85 1.55
N GLU A 101 -6.53 -9.81 2.33
CA GLU A 101 -7.49 -8.82 2.79
C GLU A 101 -7.09 -7.37 2.48
N VAL A 102 -8.10 -6.51 2.33
CA VAL A 102 -7.96 -5.05 2.29
C VAL A 102 -8.28 -4.48 3.67
N TRP A 103 -7.32 -3.74 4.20
CA TRP A 103 -7.37 -3.02 5.47
C TRP A 103 -7.22 -1.52 5.22
N ALA A 104 -7.53 -0.70 6.22
CA ALA A 104 -7.26 0.73 6.16
C ALA A 104 -7.07 1.35 7.54
N ILE A 105 -6.23 2.38 7.60
CA ILE A 105 -6.23 3.32 8.73
C ILE A 105 -7.30 4.38 8.45
N ALA A 106 -8.24 4.53 9.38
CA ALA A 106 -9.24 5.59 9.39
C ALA A 106 -8.95 6.61 10.50
N ARG A 107 -9.28 7.87 10.22
CA ARG A 107 -9.34 8.95 11.21
C ARG A 107 -10.72 8.94 11.83
N VAL A 108 -10.82 8.78 13.15
CA VAL A 108 -12.07 8.75 13.93
C VAL A 108 -12.02 9.85 14.99
N TYR A 109 -13.08 10.65 15.08
CA TYR A 109 -13.12 11.84 15.97
C TYR A 109 -14.04 11.66 17.19
N GLN A 110 -14.91 10.65 17.19
CA GLN A 110 -15.82 10.39 18.31
C GLN A 110 -15.16 9.44 19.32
N ASN A 111 -15.04 9.88 20.58
CA ASN A 111 -14.43 9.07 21.64
C ASN A 111 -15.29 7.86 22.03
N ASP A 112 -16.62 8.01 22.05
CA ASP A 112 -17.56 6.98 22.49
C ASP A 112 -17.45 5.66 21.70
N ILE A 113 -17.19 5.74 20.38
CA ILE A 113 -16.97 4.56 19.54
C ILE A 113 -15.54 4.00 19.73
N VAL A 114 -14.55 4.86 20.00
CA VAL A 114 -13.17 4.42 20.29
C VAL A 114 -13.09 3.68 21.63
N GLU A 115 -13.84 4.10 22.64
CA GLU A 115 -13.97 3.34 23.89
C GLU A 115 -14.55 1.94 23.66
N GLN A 116 -15.57 1.81 22.80
CA GLN A 116 -16.14 0.50 22.44
C GLN A 116 -15.16 -0.35 21.64
N ILE A 117 -14.36 0.25 20.75
CA ILE A 117 -13.24 -0.41 20.06
C ILE A 117 -12.20 -0.91 21.08
N LYS A 118 -11.77 -0.06 22.03
CA LYS A 118 -10.84 -0.43 23.12
C LYS A 118 -11.37 -1.59 23.99
N ARG A 119 -12.69 -1.67 24.21
CA ARG A 119 -13.35 -2.80 24.89
C ARG A 119 -13.40 -4.09 24.05
N GLY A 120 -13.15 -4.00 22.74
CA GLY A 120 -13.19 -5.13 21.81
C GLY A 120 -14.62 -5.56 21.44
N GLU A 121 -15.57 -4.62 21.48
CA GLU A 121 -17.01 -4.87 21.30
C GLU A 121 -17.54 -4.44 19.92
N VAL A 122 -16.64 -3.95 19.04
CA VAL A 122 -16.95 -3.39 17.71
C VAL A 122 -16.34 -4.23 16.61
N SER A 123 -17.10 -4.45 15.53
CA SER A 123 -16.60 -5.06 14.28
C SER A 123 -16.86 -4.13 13.09
N THR A 124 -16.39 -4.49 11.90
CA THR A 124 -16.66 -3.72 10.67
C THR A 124 -17.66 -4.40 9.76
N SER A 125 -18.34 -3.59 8.94
CA SER A 125 -19.11 -4.07 7.80
C SER A 125 -19.09 -3.00 6.70
N PRO A 126 -18.48 -3.27 5.52
CA PRO A 126 -18.58 -2.36 4.38
C PRO A 126 -20.01 -2.41 3.79
N SER A 127 -20.49 -1.27 3.27
CA SER A 127 -21.59 -1.28 2.29
C SER A 127 -21.01 -1.25 0.87
N VAL A 128 -21.34 -2.27 0.09
CA VAL A 128 -20.92 -2.44 -1.30
C VAL A 128 -22.15 -2.62 -2.16
N ILE A 129 -22.34 -1.70 -3.11
CA ILE A 129 -23.49 -1.69 -4.03
C ILE A 129 -23.03 -2.22 -5.38
N PHE A 130 -23.85 -3.11 -5.94
CA PHE A 130 -23.67 -3.72 -7.26
C PHE A 130 -24.79 -3.26 -8.19
N ASN A 131 -24.47 -3.09 -9.47
CA ASN A 131 -25.45 -2.75 -10.51
C ASN A 131 -25.55 -3.91 -11.53
N GLN A 132 -26.32 -3.73 -12.61
CA GLN A 132 -26.48 -4.74 -13.65
C GLN A 132 -25.15 -5.10 -14.36
N ASP A 133 -24.23 -4.15 -14.47
CA ASP A 133 -22.92 -4.34 -15.10
C ASP A 133 -21.86 -4.96 -14.18
N SER A 134 -22.16 -5.11 -12.88
CA SER A 134 -21.22 -5.67 -11.90
C SER A 134 -20.82 -7.12 -12.23
N GLY A 135 -21.72 -7.90 -12.85
CA GLY A 135 -21.44 -9.29 -13.23
C GLY A 135 -21.53 -10.29 -12.07
N ASN A 136 -22.31 -9.98 -11.03
CA ASN A 136 -22.58 -10.91 -9.93
C ASN A 136 -23.29 -12.16 -10.43
N VAL A 137 -22.97 -13.32 -9.83
CA VAL A 137 -23.66 -14.59 -10.11
C VAL A 137 -24.17 -15.17 -8.79
N ALA A 138 -25.49 -15.20 -8.63
CA ALA A 138 -26.15 -15.94 -7.56
C ALA A 138 -26.49 -17.36 -8.04
N ILE A 139 -26.26 -18.35 -7.18
CA ILE A 139 -26.54 -19.76 -7.42
C ILE A 139 -27.31 -20.29 -6.21
N ASP A 140 -28.58 -20.64 -6.42
CA ASP A 140 -29.41 -21.24 -5.38
C ASP A 140 -28.95 -22.68 -5.10
N ALA A 141 -28.55 -22.98 -3.86
CA ALA A 141 -27.98 -24.27 -3.45
C ALA A 141 -28.91 -25.05 -2.50
N GLY A 142 -30.22 -24.78 -2.55
CA GLY A 142 -31.23 -25.36 -1.66
C GLY A 142 -31.72 -24.31 -0.66
N ASP A 143 -31.47 -24.55 0.63
CA ASP A 143 -31.77 -23.59 1.70
C ASP A 143 -30.70 -22.47 1.79
N GLU A 144 -29.50 -22.71 1.26
CA GLU A 144 -28.39 -21.75 1.19
C GLU A 144 -28.26 -21.13 -0.21
N THR A 145 -27.80 -19.87 -0.29
CA THR A 145 -27.45 -19.21 -1.56
C THR A 145 -25.93 -19.10 -1.70
N ILE A 146 -25.39 -19.22 -2.92
CA ILE A 146 -23.98 -18.93 -3.22
C ILE A 146 -23.90 -17.69 -4.11
N LEU A 147 -23.33 -16.60 -3.61
CA LEU A 147 -23.09 -15.37 -4.35
C LEU A 147 -21.60 -15.27 -4.74
N ILE A 148 -21.32 -15.31 -6.04
CA ILE A 148 -20.06 -14.88 -6.61
C ILE A 148 -20.17 -13.38 -6.88
N GLU A 149 -19.45 -12.57 -6.11
CA GLU A 149 -19.42 -11.13 -6.33
C GLU A 149 -18.58 -10.78 -7.56
N GLY A 150 -19.16 -9.93 -8.41
CA GLY A 150 -18.46 -9.29 -9.51
C GLY A 150 -17.83 -7.97 -9.08
N LYS A 151 -17.70 -7.03 -10.03
CA LYS A 151 -17.04 -5.74 -9.79
C LYS A 151 -17.98 -4.78 -9.04
N PRO A 152 -17.61 -4.28 -7.84
CA PRO A 152 -18.39 -3.28 -7.12
C PRO A 152 -18.71 -2.05 -7.96
N PHE A 153 -19.97 -1.66 -8.03
CA PHE A 153 -20.39 -0.39 -8.65
C PHE A 153 -20.05 0.79 -7.74
N LEU A 154 -20.39 0.71 -6.45
CA LEU A 154 -20.04 1.69 -5.44
C LEU A 154 -19.58 1.00 -4.16
N ILE A 155 -18.52 1.53 -3.53
CA ILE A 155 -18.19 1.28 -2.13
C ILE A 155 -18.68 2.52 -1.42
N ASP A 156 -19.70 2.39 -0.57
CA ASP A 156 -20.52 3.52 -0.13
C ASP A 156 -20.02 4.08 1.22
N HIS A 157 -19.81 3.19 2.19
CA HIS A 157 -19.31 3.52 3.52
C HIS A 157 -18.76 2.26 4.22
N ILE A 158 -18.11 2.45 5.37
CA ILE A 158 -17.75 1.39 6.31
C ILE A 158 -18.46 1.64 7.64
N ALA A 159 -19.33 0.73 8.06
CA ALA A 159 -19.95 0.78 9.36
C ALA A 159 -19.04 0.14 10.41
N LEU A 160 -18.81 0.85 11.52
CA LEU A 160 -18.36 0.30 12.79
C LEU A 160 -19.62 -0.19 13.51
N VAL A 161 -19.82 -1.52 13.50
CA VAL A 161 -21.00 -2.17 14.07
C VAL A 161 -20.79 -2.36 15.56
N THR A 162 -21.62 -1.71 16.36
CA THR A 162 -21.59 -1.74 17.82
C THR A 162 -22.29 -2.99 18.37
N LYS A 163 -22.05 -3.26 19.65
CA LYS A 163 -22.66 -4.38 20.35
C LYS A 163 -24.17 -4.25 20.50
N ASP A 164 -24.63 -3.03 20.76
CA ASP A 164 -26.03 -2.72 21.03
C ASP A 164 -26.90 -2.86 19.76
N HIS A 165 -26.30 -2.71 18.58
CA HIS A 165 -26.95 -2.92 17.27
C HIS A 165 -26.99 -4.39 16.81
N GLY A 166 -26.63 -5.33 17.69
CA GLY A 166 -26.72 -6.77 17.44
C GLY A 166 -25.44 -7.35 16.83
N THR A 167 -24.49 -7.73 17.69
CA THR A 167 -23.21 -8.33 17.29
C THR A 167 -23.39 -9.52 16.33
N LEU A 168 -23.01 -9.33 15.08
CA LEU A 168 -22.00 -10.11 14.35
C LEU A 168 -21.65 -9.28 13.12
N GLY A 169 -20.44 -8.71 13.07
CA GLY A 169 -19.94 -8.15 11.82
C GLY A 169 -19.89 -9.24 10.75
N VAL A 170 -19.99 -8.87 9.47
CA VAL A 170 -19.83 -9.80 8.31
C VAL A 170 -18.54 -10.62 8.38
N TRP A 171 -17.61 -10.12 9.20
CA TRP A 171 -16.24 -10.53 9.40
C TRP A 171 -15.99 -11.48 10.57
N ASP A 172 -16.96 -11.71 11.45
CA ASP A 172 -16.76 -12.37 12.75
C ASP A 172 -16.72 -13.91 12.62
N LYS A 173 -15.66 -14.42 12.01
CA LYS A 173 -15.34 -15.85 12.01
C LYS A 173 -15.29 -16.33 13.47
N ASN A 174 -16.10 -17.33 13.81
CA ASN A 174 -16.20 -17.92 15.15
C ASN A 174 -16.61 -16.98 16.30
N LYS A 175 -17.32 -15.87 16.04
CA LYS A 175 -17.74 -14.86 17.06
C LYS A 175 -16.60 -14.08 17.72
N ILE A 176 -15.46 -13.94 17.06
CA ILE A 176 -14.40 -13.01 17.47
C ILE A 176 -14.55 -11.75 16.61
N PRO A 177 -14.64 -10.54 17.19
CA PRO A 177 -14.58 -9.29 16.45
C PRO A 177 -13.20 -9.12 15.80
N GLU A 178 -13.09 -9.50 14.53
CA GLU A 178 -11.85 -9.39 13.73
C GLU A 178 -11.81 -8.14 12.83
N GLY A 179 -12.90 -7.36 12.79
CA GLY A 179 -13.04 -6.21 11.89
C GLY A 179 -12.23 -4.97 12.26
N VAL A 180 -11.80 -4.83 13.51
CA VAL A 180 -11.01 -3.68 13.99
C VAL A 180 -9.79 -4.17 14.76
N GLU A 181 -8.61 -3.64 14.47
CA GLU A 181 -7.41 -3.99 15.23
C GLU A 181 -7.40 -3.25 16.58
N ASN A 182 -7.48 -4.03 17.66
CA ASN A 182 -7.27 -3.57 19.03
C ASN A 182 -6.00 -4.24 19.60
N SER A 183 -4.85 -3.69 19.20
CA SER A 183 -3.53 -3.96 19.78
C SER A 183 -3.23 -3.02 20.96
N ASN A 184 -3.91 -1.87 21.07
CA ASN A 184 -3.78 -0.92 22.17
C ASN A 184 -4.81 -1.18 23.30
N LYS A 185 -4.51 -2.15 24.17
CA LYS A 185 -5.39 -2.57 25.29
C LYS A 185 -5.19 -1.82 26.62
N GLY A 186 -4.55 -0.66 26.60
CA GLY A 186 -4.34 0.18 27.77
C GLY A 186 -4.39 1.66 27.40
N ASP A 187 -4.39 2.53 28.42
CA ASP A 187 -4.23 3.97 28.22
C ASP A 187 -2.75 4.32 28.02
N PHE A 188 -2.25 3.94 26.85
CA PHE A 188 -0.95 4.36 26.35
C PHE A 188 -1.09 5.73 25.68
N GLU A 189 -1.19 6.79 26.49
CA GLU A 189 -0.78 8.14 26.09
C GLU A 189 0.74 8.15 25.92
N MET A 190 1.27 7.52 24.86
CA MET A 190 2.70 7.57 24.57
C MET A 190 3.07 8.97 24.11
N THR A 191 4.00 9.59 24.84
CA THR A 191 4.52 10.90 24.48
C THR A 191 5.25 10.86 23.14
N GLU A 192 5.37 12.01 22.47
CA GLU A 192 6.06 12.12 21.19
C GLU A 192 7.52 11.61 21.26
N GLU A 193 8.16 11.71 22.42
CA GLU A 193 9.51 11.19 22.69
C GLU A 193 9.55 9.67 22.81
N GLU A 194 8.54 9.06 23.42
CA GLU A 194 8.42 7.60 23.51
C GLU A 194 8.07 6.97 22.15
N LEU A 195 7.23 7.64 21.35
CA LEU A 195 6.95 7.21 19.98
C LEU A 195 8.22 7.27 19.11
N LYS A 196 8.98 8.38 19.19
CA LYS A 196 10.28 8.53 18.53
C LYS A 196 11.25 7.44 18.96
N LYS A 197 11.27 7.07 20.25
CA LYS A 197 12.14 6.01 20.76
C LYS A 197 11.74 4.62 20.24
N LEU A 198 10.45 4.29 20.22
CA LEU A 198 9.96 3.00 19.71
C LEU A 198 10.17 2.86 18.19
N LEU A 199 10.00 3.96 17.45
CA LEU A 199 10.41 4.07 16.05
C LEU A 199 11.94 3.92 15.89
N ALA A 200 12.75 4.63 16.67
CA ALA A 200 14.21 4.62 16.58
C ALA A 200 14.83 3.24 16.92
N ASP A 201 14.36 2.59 17.99
CA ASP A 201 14.77 1.24 18.37
C ASP A 201 14.40 0.22 17.27
N SER A 202 13.35 0.48 16.49
CA SER A 202 12.98 -0.31 15.30
C SER A 202 13.82 0.04 14.05
N PHE A 203 14.23 1.31 13.88
CA PHE A 203 15.06 1.77 12.75
C PHE A 203 16.49 1.22 12.77
N GLY A 204 16.99 0.74 13.91
CA GLY A 204 18.33 0.15 14.06
C GLY A 204 18.64 -1.03 13.11
N THR A 205 17.61 -1.64 12.50
CA THR A 205 17.76 -2.78 11.58
C THR A 205 17.52 -2.43 10.11
N PHE A 206 17.11 -1.19 9.78
CA PHE A 206 16.73 -0.76 8.42
C PHE A 206 17.42 0.55 7.97
N GLY A 207 18.18 1.22 8.84
CA GLY A 207 18.73 2.57 8.62
C GLY A 207 19.70 2.77 7.45
N ALA A 208 20.18 1.71 6.79
CA ALA A 208 21.17 1.82 5.71
C ALA A 208 20.61 2.37 4.37
N GLN A 209 19.31 2.24 4.10
CA GLN A 209 18.70 2.67 2.83
C GLN A 209 17.92 3.98 2.92
N ILE A 210 17.50 4.38 4.13
CA ILE A 210 16.68 5.59 4.34
C ILE A 210 17.57 6.83 4.56
N ASN A 211 18.71 6.70 5.25
CA ASN A 211 19.64 7.82 5.43
C ASN A 211 20.05 8.47 4.10
N THR A 212 20.35 7.68 3.06
CA THR A 212 20.80 8.22 1.76
C THR A 212 19.74 9.12 1.09
N ARG A 213 18.44 8.88 1.34
CA ARG A 213 17.36 9.75 0.84
C ARG A 213 17.15 10.96 1.75
N LEU A 214 17.21 10.80 3.08
CA LEU A 214 17.09 11.92 4.02
C LEU A 214 18.28 12.89 3.98
N ASP A 215 19.52 12.41 3.87
CA ASP A 215 20.72 13.26 3.71
C ASP A 215 20.62 14.11 2.42
N SER A 216 20.03 13.55 1.35
CA SER A 216 19.80 14.29 0.10
C SER A 216 18.75 15.39 0.23
N PHE A 217 17.80 15.25 1.16
CA PHE A 217 16.77 16.25 1.47
C PHE A 217 17.29 17.30 2.46
N GLY A 218 18.01 16.87 3.50
CA GLY A 218 18.69 17.74 4.46
C GLY A 218 19.69 18.66 3.79
N ALA A 219 20.55 18.14 2.90
CA ALA A 219 21.50 18.95 2.14
C ALA A 219 20.81 19.99 1.22
N ARG A 220 19.61 19.69 0.70
CA ARG A 220 18.82 20.66 -0.08
C ARG A 220 18.23 21.73 0.83
N MET A 221 17.71 21.38 2.00
CA MET A 221 17.14 22.31 2.98
C MET A 221 18.21 23.25 3.58
N ASP A 222 19.36 22.71 4.00
CA ASP A 222 20.51 23.50 4.49
C ASP A 222 21.04 24.47 3.42
N SER A 223 21.02 24.07 2.14
CA SER A 223 21.40 24.97 1.04
C SER A 223 20.42 26.13 0.85
N MET A 224 19.14 25.92 1.17
CA MET A 224 18.07 26.90 1.01
C MET A 224 18.03 27.87 2.19
N GLU A 225 18.21 27.36 3.42
CA GLU A 225 18.31 28.16 4.64
C GLU A 225 19.61 28.98 4.67
N GLY A 226 20.75 28.39 4.29
CA GLY A 226 22.03 29.08 4.18
C GLY A 226 22.06 30.18 3.10
N ASN A 227 21.26 30.06 2.04
CA ASN A 227 21.10 31.12 1.04
C ASN A 227 20.12 32.22 1.48
N ALA A 228 19.03 31.86 2.17
CA ALA A 228 18.12 32.83 2.76
C ALA A 228 18.82 33.68 3.83
N GLN A 229 19.64 33.07 4.68
CA GLN A 229 20.37 33.77 5.75
C GLN A 229 21.43 34.74 5.19
N LYS A 230 22.18 34.34 4.16
CA LYS A 230 23.12 35.24 3.44
C LYS A 230 22.41 36.41 2.76
N ALA A 231 21.24 36.18 2.15
CA ALA A 231 20.45 37.24 1.53
C ALA A 231 19.85 38.23 2.55
N LEU A 232 19.57 37.78 3.78
CA LEU A 232 19.11 38.64 4.87
C LEU A 232 20.27 39.46 5.46
N GLN A 233 21.44 38.83 5.66
CA GLN A 233 22.63 39.47 6.20
C GLN A 233 23.17 40.56 5.26
N ALA A 234 23.25 40.27 3.95
CA ALA A 234 23.63 41.26 2.94
C ALA A 234 22.67 42.47 2.83
N ARG A 235 21.41 42.34 3.28
CA ARG A 235 20.47 43.46 3.38
C ARG A 235 20.63 44.26 4.67
N ALA A 236 20.94 43.59 5.79
CA ALA A 236 21.23 44.26 7.06
C ALA A 236 22.54 45.08 6.97
N ASP A 237 23.59 44.52 6.37
CA ASP A 237 24.88 45.19 6.21
C ASP A 237 24.78 46.43 5.28
N ALA A 238 23.92 46.38 4.26
CA ALA A 238 23.67 47.52 3.37
C ALA A 238 22.92 48.68 4.06
N ASP A 239 21.93 48.38 4.91
CA ASP A 239 21.20 49.40 5.68
C ASP A 239 22.03 49.98 6.84
N GLU A 240 23.00 49.24 7.39
CA GLU A 240 23.91 49.78 8.42
C GLU A 240 25.00 50.66 7.81
N GLN A 241 25.53 50.33 6.64
CA GLN A 241 26.52 51.16 5.95
C GLN A 241 25.91 52.51 5.50
N ALA A 242 24.63 52.53 5.08
CA ALA A 242 23.92 53.75 4.71
C ALA A 242 23.63 54.72 5.88
N LYS A 243 23.92 54.33 7.13
CA LYS A 243 23.65 55.13 8.35
C LYS A 243 24.90 55.66 9.06
N LYS A 244 26.11 55.41 8.55
CA LYS A 244 27.38 55.79 9.21
C LYS A 244 28.14 56.96 8.58
N ASP A 245 27.73 57.46 7.41
CA ASP A 245 28.38 58.57 6.71
C ASP A 245 27.57 59.89 6.76
N ALA A 246 26.96 60.20 7.92
CA ALA A 246 26.07 61.36 8.07
C ALA A 246 26.19 62.10 9.42
N ASP A 247 27.38 62.16 10.05
CA ASP A 247 27.66 63.19 11.07
C ASP A 247 29.17 63.51 11.22
N GLU A 248 29.46 64.74 11.66
CA GLU A 248 30.80 65.35 11.87
C GLU A 248 31.71 65.53 10.61
N LYS A 249 32.07 66.72 10.12
CA LYS A 249 32.41 67.97 10.83
C LYS A 249 32.68 69.11 9.83
N ALA A 250 32.17 70.32 10.10
CA ALA A 250 32.44 71.49 9.27
C ALA A 250 33.79 72.17 9.57
N ALA A 251 34.47 72.71 8.55
CA ALA A 251 34.68 74.17 8.37
C ALA A 251 35.83 74.53 7.37
N LYS A 252 35.52 75.44 6.42
CA LYS A 252 36.43 76.35 5.68
C LYS A 252 37.49 75.74 4.73
N ASP A 253 37.85 76.33 3.59
CA ASP A 253 37.35 77.43 2.71
C ASP A 253 37.94 77.10 1.29
N ALA A 254 37.49 77.56 0.11
CA ALA A 254 36.64 78.69 -0.28
C ALA A 254 35.80 78.36 -1.57
N ALA A 255 35.71 79.29 -2.54
CA ALA A 255 35.13 79.14 -3.89
C ALA A 255 36.14 78.50 -4.88
N ASP A 256 35.77 77.77 -5.94
CA ASP A 256 34.89 78.18 -7.05
C ASP A 256 34.27 76.98 -7.83
N ASP A 257 33.49 77.24 -8.90
CA ASP A 257 33.08 76.29 -9.96
C ASP A 257 32.03 75.18 -9.66
N LYS A 258 31.08 75.43 -8.75
CA LYS A 258 29.88 74.57 -8.59
C LYS A 258 28.76 74.89 -9.60
N ALA A 259 28.85 74.36 -10.83
CA ALA A 259 27.73 74.42 -11.79
C ALA A 259 27.68 73.34 -12.90
N ARG A 260 28.71 72.50 -13.09
CA ARG A 260 28.78 71.55 -14.23
C ARG A 260 29.07 70.08 -13.89
N ALA A 261 29.29 69.72 -12.63
CA ALA A 261 29.47 68.32 -12.20
C ALA A 261 28.13 67.63 -11.88
N ASP A 262 27.29 68.27 -11.05
CA ASP A 262 26.07 67.72 -10.43
C ASP A 262 24.99 67.18 -11.41
N ALA A 263 25.10 67.47 -12.72
CA ALA A 263 24.17 67.00 -13.74
C ALA A 263 24.63 65.70 -14.45
N ALA A 264 25.93 65.56 -14.70
CA ALA A 264 26.49 64.39 -15.39
C ALA A 264 26.56 63.16 -14.48
N GLU A 265 26.78 63.38 -13.18
CA GLU A 265 26.87 62.32 -12.18
C GLU A 265 25.51 61.61 -11.99
N LYS A 266 24.41 62.37 -11.98
CA LYS A 266 23.04 61.82 -11.86
C LYS A 266 22.57 61.03 -13.07
N GLU A 267 22.89 61.45 -14.29
CA GLU A 267 22.56 60.66 -15.51
C GLU A 267 23.39 59.36 -15.59
N ALA A 268 24.63 59.37 -15.10
CA ALA A 268 25.45 58.16 -15.02
C ALA A 268 24.91 57.16 -13.97
N GLU A 269 24.53 57.65 -12.79
CA GLU A 269 23.93 56.85 -11.71
C GLU A 269 22.61 56.18 -12.13
N GLU A 270 21.70 56.94 -12.76
CA GLU A 270 20.39 56.41 -13.15
C GLU A 270 20.48 55.38 -14.28
N LYS A 271 21.50 55.51 -15.16
CA LYS A 271 21.75 54.53 -16.23
C LYS A 271 22.36 53.24 -15.67
N ALA A 272 23.39 53.33 -14.83
CA ALA A 272 24.00 52.17 -14.19
C ALA A 272 22.96 51.33 -13.43
N ARG A 273 22.06 51.99 -12.69
CA ARG A 273 21.01 51.34 -11.91
C ARG A 273 19.94 50.63 -12.75
N LYS A 274 19.71 51.08 -13.99
CA LYS A 274 18.79 50.40 -14.94
C LYS A 274 19.46 49.20 -15.62
N ASP A 275 20.73 49.32 -15.97
CA ASP A 275 21.50 48.23 -16.59
C ASP A 275 21.74 47.09 -15.57
N GLU A 276 22.02 47.38 -14.29
CA GLU A 276 22.08 46.37 -13.22
C GLU A 276 20.73 45.69 -12.97
N ALA A 277 19.63 46.44 -12.95
CA ALA A 277 18.29 45.88 -12.74
C ALA A 277 17.90 44.89 -13.86
N ALA A 278 18.22 45.23 -15.12
CA ALA A 278 17.99 44.37 -16.27
C ALA A 278 18.86 43.09 -16.22
N ALA A 279 20.14 43.22 -15.85
CA ALA A 279 21.04 42.07 -15.69
C ALA A 279 20.58 41.13 -14.55
N ALA A 280 20.11 41.67 -13.43
CA ALA A 280 19.59 40.90 -12.31
C ALA A 280 18.25 40.19 -12.63
N GLU A 281 17.40 40.79 -13.45
CA GLU A 281 16.15 40.16 -13.91
C GLU A 281 16.42 39.03 -14.91
N GLN A 282 17.36 39.22 -15.84
CA GLN A 282 17.76 38.18 -16.80
C GLN A 282 18.42 37.00 -16.08
N ALA A 283 19.35 37.25 -15.16
CA ALA A 283 20.01 36.20 -14.38
C ALA A 283 19.05 35.36 -13.53
N LYS A 284 17.92 35.96 -13.07
CA LYS A 284 16.85 35.19 -12.41
C LYS A 284 16.10 34.29 -13.37
N LYS A 285 15.71 34.79 -14.55
CA LYS A 285 15.00 33.98 -15.56
C LYS A 285 15.82 32.80 -16.03
N ASP A 286 17.12 33.02 -16.29
CA ASP A 286 18.04 31.95 -16.72
C ASP A 286 18.27 30.90 -15.59
N ALA A 287 18.24 31.32 -14.32
CA ALA A 287 18.34 30.41 -13.17
C ALA A 287 17.05 29.61 -12.94
N ASP A 288 15.89 30.26 -13.05
CA ASP A 288 14.58 29.62 -12.90
C ASP A 288 14.32 28.61 -14.04
N GLU A 289 14.63 28.95 -15.30
CA GLU A 289 14.52 28.00 -16.42
C GLU A 289 15.43 26.77 -16.25
N LYS A 290 16.64 26.97 -15.72
CA LYS A 290 17.55 25.86 -15.43
C LYS A 290 17.03 24.99 -14.29
N ALA A 291 16.55 25.58 -13.19
CA ALA A 291 15.98 24.84 -12.07
C ALA A 291 14.75 24.01 -12.49
N VAL A 292 13.90 24.54 -13.39
CA VAL A 292 12.75 23.82 -13.95
C VAL A 292 13.20 22.64 -14.82
N LYS A 293 14.26 22.79 -15.64
CA LYS A 293 14.83 21.66 -16.41
C LYS A 293 15.45 20.59 -15.52
N ASP A 294 16.32 20.98 -14.59
CA ASP A 294 16.99 20.04 -13.68
C ASP A 294 15.97 19.27 -12.82
N ALA A 295 14.85 19.90 -12.44
CA ALA A 295 13.73 19.25 -11.75
C ALA A 295 12.95 18.28 -12.67
N ALA A 296 12.69 18.65 -13.92
CA ALA A 296 12.00 17.78 -14.89
C ALA A 296 12.82 16.53 -15.24
N GLU A 297 14.14 16.65 -15.46
CA GLU A 297 15.04 15.52 -15.74
C GLU A 297 15.28 14.61 -14.52
N GLU A 298 15.10 15.13 -13.30
CA GLU A 298 15.14 14.33 -12.07
C GLU A 298 13.80 13.59 -11.86
N GLN A 299 12.67 14.25 -12.11
CA GLN A 299 11.35 13.63 -12.00
C GLN A 299 11.15 12.54 -13.08
N GLU A 300 11.58 12.77 -14.32
CA GLU A 300 11.57 11.73 -15.37
C GLU A 300 12.44 10.51 -15.00
N ARG A 301 13.54 10.70 -14.26
CA ARG A 301 14.35 9.58 -13.73
C ARG A 301 13.65 8.84 -12.59
N GLN A 302 12.90 9.53 -11.74
CA GLN A 302 12.11 8.92 -10.66
C GLN A 302 10.93 8.12 -11.23
N ASP A 303 10.13 8.72 -12.13
CA ASP A 303 9.02 8.08 -12.83
C ASP A 303 9.44 6.81 -13.59
N ASN A 304 10.65 6.81 -14.19
CA ASN A 304 11.18 5.64 -14.88
C ASN A 304 11.72 4.56 -13.91
N ALA A 305 12.27 4.96 -12.76
CA ALA A 305 12.71 4.01 -11.73
C ALA A 305 11.53 3.30 -11.05
N GLU A 306 10.43 4.02 -10.79
CA GLU A 306 9.21 3.45 -10.21
C GLU A 306 8.55 2.43 -11.15
N LYS A 307 8.43 2.75 -12.45
CA LYS A 307 7.93 1.81 -13.48
C LYS A 307 8.78 0.55 -13.61
N ASP A 308 10.10 0.65 -13.43
CA ASP A 308 10.99 -0.50 -13.52
C ASP A 308 10.93 -1.38 -12.26
N GLU A 309 10.64 -0.80 -11.07
CA GLU A 309 10.34 -1.59 -9.85
C GLU A 309 8.94 -2.25 -9.89
N GLU A 310 7.90 -1.55 -10.35
CA GLU A 310 6.56 -2.10 -10.59
C GLU A 310 6.65 -3.32 -11.54
N SER A 311 7.42 -3.18 -12.64
CA SER A 311 7.66 -4.26 -13.60
C SER A 311 8.43 -5.47 -13.00
N LYS A 312 9.22 -5.29 -11.93
CA LYS A 312 9.88 -6.38 -11.20
C LYS A 312 8.92 -7.08 -10.24
N ALA A 313 8.03 -6.35 -9.59
CA ALA A 313 6.99 -6.93 -8.74
C ALA A 313 6.06 -7.84 -9.55
N ASP A 314 5.57 -7.37 -10.71
CA ASP A 314 4.77 -8.17 -11.64
C ASP A 314 5.49 -9.45 -12.09
N ALA A 315 6.77 -9.32 -12.45
CA ALA A 315 7.60 -10.47 -12.81
C ALA A 315 7.77 -11.47 -11.65
N GLN A 316 7.86 -10.99 -10.41
CA GLN A 316 7.96 -11.84 -9.22
C GLN A 316 6.66 -12.61 -8.99
N VAL A 317 5.50 -11.94 -9.08
CA VAL A 317 4.18 -12.58 -8.94
C VAL A 317 3.98 -13.65 -10.01
N MET A 318 4.34 -13.37 -11.28
CA MET A 318 4.25 -14.36 -12.35
C MET A 318 5.16 -15.57 -12.09
N ALA A 319 6.40 -15.35 -11.65
CA ALA A 319 7.33 -16.42 -11.29
C ALA A 319 6.83 -17.25 -10.08
N ASP A 320 6.38 -16.60 -9.01
CA ASP A 320 5.86 -17.26 -7.80
C ASP A 320 4.74 -18.24 -8.14
N SER A 321 3.86 -17.88 -9.09
CA SER A 321 2.78 -18.77 -9.55
C SER A 321 3.28 -20.13 -10.07
N ALA A 322 4.52 -20.22 -10.58
CA ALA A 322 5.13 -21.45 -11.06
C ALA A 322 6.06 -22.10 -10.01
N TYR A 323 6.78 -21.32 -9.21
CA TYR A 323 7.63 -21.84 -8.13
C TYR A 323 6.82 -22.49 -7.00
N ARG A 324 5.61 -21.98 -6.70
CA ARG A 324 4.72 -22.51 -5.66
C ARG A 324 4.33 -23.98 -5.87
N GLU A 325 4.22 -24.44 -7.12
CA GLU A 325 3.93 -25.85 -7.44
C GLU A 325 5.04 -26.82 -7.03
N PHE A 326 6.25 -26.31 -6.76
CA PHE A 326 7.40 -27.07 -6.28
C PHE A 326 7.72 -26.82 -4.79
N GLY A 327 6.81 -26.18 -4.05
CA GLY A 327 7.03 -25.80 -2.64
C GLY A 327 8.12 -24.74 -2.45
N LYS A 328 8.35 -23.89 -3.46
CA LYS A 328 9.34 -22.83 -3.45
C LYS A 328 8.66 -21.48 -3.70
N SER A 329 9.35 -20.40 -3.38
CA SER A 329 9.00 -19.05 -3.82
C SER A 329 10.03 -18.54 -4.82
N ALA A 330 9.60 -17.66 -5.71
CA ALA A 330 10.49 -16.85 -6.54
C ALA A 330 11.41 -16.02 -5.64
N ARG A 331 12.68 -15.90 -6.00
CA ARG A 331 13.62 -15.08 -5.23
C ARG A 331 13.32 -13.60 -5.52
N ALA A 332 13.39 -12.74 -4.51
CA ALA A 332 13.26 -11.30 -4.70
C ALA A 332 14.28 -10.74 -5.73
N PRO A 333 13.98 -9.62 -6.41
CA PRO A 333 14.93 -8.85 -7.20
C PRO A 333 16.17 -8.44 -6.38
N MET A 334 17.33 -8.38 -7.03
CA MET A 334 18.57 -7.91 -6.41
C MET A 334 18.76 -6.41 -6.65
N SER A 335 19.42 -5.72 -5.73
CA SER A 335 19.75 -4.30 -5.91
C SER A 335 20.59 -4.09 -7.18
N GLY A 336 20.16 -3.17 -8.05
CA GLY A 336 20.77 -2.92 -9.36
C GLY A 336 20.45 -3.97 -10.44
N GLU A 337 19.59 -4.96 -10.18
CA GLU A 337 19.12 -5.89 -11.20
C GLU A 337 18.03 -5.24 -12.07
N THR A 338 18.20 -5.30 -13.39
CA THR A 338 17.20 -4.83 -14.35
C THR A 338 16.06 -5.85 -14.47
N THR A 339 14.87 -5.38 -14.83
CA THR A 339 13.65 -6.20 -14.99
C THR A 339 13.86 -7.41 -15.92
N ILE A 340 14.61 -7.23 -17.02
CA ILE A 340 14.95 -8.31 -17.96
C ILE A 340 15.88 -9.35 -17.30
N ASN A 341 16.89 -8.91 -16.55
CA ASN A 341 17.81 -9.83 -15.87
C ASN A 341 17.11 -10.61 -14.76
N TYR A 342 16.20 -9.97 -14.03
CA TYR A 342 15.35 -10.61 -13.04
C TYR A 342 14.50 -11.75 -13.65
N ARG A 343 13.76 -11.44 -14.73
CA ARG A 343 12.93 -12.43 -15.45
C ARG A 343 13.75 -13.60 -15.98
N LYS A 344 14.92 -13.34 -16.59
CA LYS A 344 15.87 -14.39 -17.01
C LYS A 344 16.28 -15.30 -15.86
N ARG A 345 16.60 -14.72 -14.68
CA ARG A 345 17.01 -15.47 -13.49
C ARG A 345 15.88 -16.38 -12.98
N MET A 346 14.62 -15.91 -13.01
CA MET A 346 13.46 -16.71 -12.61
C MET A 346 13.18 -17.86 -13.59
N VAL A 347 13.12 -17.57 -14.89
CA VAL A 347 12.90 -18.57 -15.96
C VAL A 347 14.01 -19.62 -15.98
N ASN A 348 15.27 -19.23 -15.85
CA ASN A 348 16.41 -20.15 -15.89
C ASN A 348 16.42 -21.17 -14.72
N GLY A 349 15.78 -20.85 -13.57
CA GLY A 349 15.62 -21.81 -12.48
C GLY A 349 14.55 -22.89 -12.69
N LEU A 350 13.57 -22.63 -13.58
CA LEU A 350 12.50 -23.58 -13.93
C LEU A 350 12.69 -24.27 -15.29
N LYS A 351 13.62 -23.80 -16.15
CA LYS A 351 13.80 -24.34 -17.52
C LYS A 351 14.05 -25.84 -17.59
N GLN A 352 14.60 -26.44 -16.53
CA GLN A 352 14.78 -27.91 -16.39
C GLN A 352 13.47 -28.72 -16.51
N HIS A 353 12.31 -28.08 -16.33
CA HIS A 353 10.99 -28.69 -16.48
C HIS A 353 10.36 -28.48 -17.88
N SER A 354 11.02 -27.73 -18.77
CA SER A 354 10.59 -27.54 -20.17
C SER A 354 11.46 -28.38 -21.10
N ALA A 355 10.84 -29.29 -21.86
CA ALA A 355 11.56 -30.07 -22.87
C ALA A 355 12.15 -29.21 -23.98
N THR A 356 11.51 -28.08 -24.28
CA THR A 356 11.91 -27.12 -25.34
C THR A 356 13.05 -26.21 -24.89
N TYR A 357 13.05 -25.77 -23.63
CA TYR A 357 13.97 -24.72 -23.14
C TYR A 357 15.05 -25.19 -22.16
N LYS A 358 15.05 -26.47 -21.73
CA LYS A 358 16.08 -27.02 -20.82
C LYS A 358 17.53 -26.77 -21.25
N ASP A 359 17.80 -26.91 -22.55
CA ASP A 359 19.13 -26.83 -23.16
C ASP A 359 19.40 -25.44 -23.77
N VAL A 360 18.44 -24.50 -23.65
CA VAL A 360 18.53 -23.15 -24.21
C VAL A 360 19.21 -22.20 -23.21
N ASP A 361 20.07 -21.31 -23.71
CA ASP A 361 20.61 -20.22 -22.92
C ASP A 361 19.62 -19.03 -22.84
N ILE A 362 18.78 -19.07 -21.82
CA ILE A 362 17.83 -18.00 -21.47
C ILE A 362 18.55 -16.67 -21.18
N ILE A 363 19.80 -16.69 -20.71
CA ILE A 363 20.53 -15.49 -20.29
C ILE A 363 20.92 -14.64 -21.51
N ALA A 364 21.22 -15.30 -22.64
CA ALA A 364 21.58 -14.66 -23.90
C ALA A 364 20.43 -13.91 -24.62
N ILE A 365 19.17 -14.10 -24.20
CA ILE A 365 18.00 -13.47 -24.84
C ILE A 365 17.99 -11.95 -24.56
N ALA A 366 18.40 -11.12 -25.52
CA ALA A 366 18.38 -9.66 -25.34
C ALA A 366 16.97 -9.04 -25.45
N ASP A 367 16.08 -9.64 -26.25
CA ASP A 367 14.74 -9.11 -26.51
C ASP A 367 13.71 -9.49 -25.42
N SER A 368 13.01 -8.49 -24.90
CA SER A 368 11.95 -8.66 -23.89
C SER A 368 10.72 -9.39 -24.44
N ALA A 369 10.39 -9.24 -25.74
CA ALA A 369 9.26 -9.92 -26.35
C ALA A 369 9.53 -11.42 -26.53
N LEU A 370 10.70 -11.79 -27.05
CA LEU A 370 11.15 -13.18 -27.11
C LEU A 370 11.24 -13.81 -25.71
N LEU A 371 11.75 -13.07 -24.72
CA LEU A 371 11.80 -13.53 -23.33
C LEU A 371 10.39 -13.80 -22.76
N ALA A 372 9.40 -12.98 -23.07
CA ALA A 372 8.01 -13.20 -22.62
C ALA A 372 7.38 -14.48 -23.20
N ILE A 373 7.76 -14.87 -24.42
CA ILE A 373 7.30 -16.12 -25.04
C ILE A 373 7.97 -17.33 -24.34
N ALA A 374 9.29 -17.27 -24.14
CA ALA A 374 10.03 -18.32 -23.44
C ALA A 374 9.56 -18.47 -21.99
N GLU A 375 9.32 -17.36 -21.29
CA GLU A 375 8.82 -17.31 -19.92
C GLU A 375 7.45 -18.00 -19.78
N LYS A 376 6.48 -17.63 -20.63
CA LYS A 376 5.14 -18.24 -20.62
C LYS A 376 5.22 -19.75 -20.86
N GLN A 377 6.02 -20.21 -21.81
CA GLN A 377 6.16 -21.64 -22.09
C GLN A 377 6.84 -22.38 -20.94
N VAL A 378 7.95 -21.87 -20.39
CA VAL A 378 8.67 -22.52 -19.28
C VAL A 378 7.80 -22.62 -18.03
N TYR A 379 7.04 -21.58 -17.69
CA TYR A 379 6.13 -21.63 -16.54
C TYR A 379 4.94 -22.57 -16.78
N ALA A 380 4.41 -22.65 -18.01
CA ALA A 380 3.36 -23.61 -18.36
C ALA A 380 3.87 -25.06 -18.27
N ASP A 381 5.03 -25.36 -18.86
CA ASP A 381 5.66 -26.69 -18.82
C ASP A 381 6.01 -27.12 -17.38
N ALA A 382 6.48 -26.18 -16.55
CA ALA A 382 6.77 -26.43 -15.14
C ALA A 382 5.51 -26.77 -14.34
N LYS A 383 4.41 -26.00 -14.52
CA LYS A 383 3.09 -26.29 -13.92
C LYS A 383 2.54 -27.63 -14.40
N ALA A 384 2.66 -27.93 -15.70
CA ALA A 384 2.23 -29.22 -16.27
C ALA A 384 3.03 -30.40 -15.71
N THR A 385 4.35 -30.25 -15.55
CA THR A 385 5.23 -31.25 -14.95
C THR A 385 4.86 -31.53 -13.48
N ALA A 386 4.59 -30.48 -12.69
CA ALA A 386 4.15 -30.63 -11.31
C ALA A 386 2.79 -31.38 -11.22
N LYS A 387 1.80 -30.97 -12.02
CA LYS A 387 0.49 -31.63 -12.09
C LYS A 387 0.59 -33.09 -12.57
N SER A 388 1.43 -33.37 -13.57
CA SER A 388 1.70 -34.72 -14.04
C SER A 388 2.26 -35.60 -12.93
N LYS A 389 3.23 -35.11 -12.16
CA LYS A 389 3.83 -35.84 -11.04
C LYS A 389 2.83 -36.16 -9.91
N ILE A 390 1.87 -35.28 -9.67
CA ILE A 390 0.76 -35.50 -8.73
C ILE A 390 -0.19 -36.59 -9.29
N ALA A 391 -0.60 -36.47 -10.56
CA ALA A 391 -1.52 -37.42 -11.19
C ALA A 391 -0.91 -38.82 -11.43
N SER A 392 0.41 -38.90 -11.65
CA SER A 392 1.13 -40.15 -11.93
C SER A 392 1.44 -40.99 -10.68
N THR A 393 1.03 -40.55 -9.49
CA THR A 393 1.35 -41.23 -8.21
C THR A 393 0.07 -41.58 -7.43
N PRO A 394 -0.74 -42.56 -7.87
CA PRO A 394 -1.94 -42.99 -7.16
C PRO A 394 -1.65 -43.50 -5.74
N ASN A 395 -2.60 -43.35 -4.82
CA ASN A 395 -2.49 -43.75 -3.40
C ASN A 395 -1.30 -43.14 -2.62
N VAL A 396 -0.73 -42.02 -3.07
CA VAL A 396 0.33 -41.30 -2.33
C VAL A 396 -0.05 -39.83 -2.17
N LEU A 397 0.17 -39.30 -0.98
CA LEU A 397 0.14 -37.86 -0.69
C LEU A 397 1.58 -37.33 -0.70
N ILE A 398 1.83 -36.34 -1.55
CA ILE A 398 3.11 -35.65 -1.67
C ILE A 398 3.09 -34.43 -0.73
N PRO A 399 3.98 -34.35 0.28
CA PRO A 399 4.08 -33.17 1.13
C PRO A 399 4.76 -32.02 0.38
N VAL A 400 4.03 -30.91 0.23
CA VAL A 400 4.53 -29.61 -0.21
C VAL A 400 4.78 -28.77 1.03
N VAL A 401 6.05 -28.60 1.40
CA VAL A 401 6.45 -27.75 2.54
C VAL A 401 6.65 -26.32 2.05
N ARG A 402 5.88 -25.39 2.62
CA ARG A 402 5.96 -23.94 2.42
C ARG A 402 6.42 -23.28 3.72
N MET A 403 7.23 -22.23 3.63
CA MET A 403 7.40 -21.27 4.72
C MET A 403 6.32 -20.19 4.58
N ASP A 404 5.72 -19.75 5.68
CA ASP A 404 4.97 -18.49 5.70
C ASP A 404 5.86 -17.30 6.06
N ASP A 405 5.28 -16.09 6.00
CA ASP A 405 6.01 -14.84 6.22
C ASP A 405 6.49 -14.66 7.68
N ALA A 406 5.95 -15.47 8.61
CA ALA A 406 6.40 -15.58 9.99
C ALA A 406 7.46 -16.70 10.18
N GLY A 407 7.97 -17.29 9.10
CA GLY A 407 8.99 -18.36 9.11
C GLY A 407 8.46 -19.73 9.57
N ARG A 408 7.15 -19.92 9.70
CA ARG A 408 6.54 -21.19 10.13
C ARG A 408 6.44 -22.15 8.94
N ARG A 409 6.73 -23.42 9.18
CA ARG A 409 6.64 -24.49 8.17
C ARG A 409 5.21 -25.01 8.05
N ILE A 410 4.51 -24.60 7.01
CA ILE A 410 3.22 -25.16 6.61
C ILE A 410 3.48 -26.37 5.69
N THR A 411 2.93 -27.53 6.04
CA THR A 411 3.02 -28.74 5.19
C THR A 411 1.65 -29.04 4.60
N GLU A 412 1.50 -28.80 3.31
CA GLU A 412 0.29 -29.09 2.54
C GLU A 412 0.46 -30.44 1.83
N TYR A 413 -0.54 -31.31 1.89
CA TYR A 413 -0.47 -32.62 1.24
C TYR A 413 -1.27 -32.62 -0.07
N ARG A 414 -0.60 -32.83 -1.20
CA ARG A 414 -1.22 -32.92 -2.54
C ARG A 414 -1.08 -34.32 -3.11
N GLY A 415 -2.14 -34.90 -3.65
CA GLY A 415 -2.13 -36.26 -4.17
C GLY A 415 -3.53 -36.86 -4.27
N ASP A 416 -3.60 -38.18 -4.34
CA ASP A 416 -4.88 -38.88 -4.39
C ASP A 416 -5.62 -38.73 -3.05
N VAL A 417 -6.77 -38.04 -3.11
CA VAL A 417 -7.68 -37.80 -1.99
C VAL A 417 -8.15 -39.11 -1.33
N ASN A 418 -8.24 -40.21 -2.08
CA ASN A 418 -8.58 -41.54 -1.53
C ASN A 418 -7.54 -42.05 -0.53
N THR A 419 -6.29 -41.59 -0.59
CA THR A 419 -5.21 -42.05 0.30
C THR A 419 -5.56 -41.86 1.77
N TRP A 420 -6.18 -40.73 2.14
CA TRP A 420 -6.60 -40.45 3.52
C TRP A 420 -8.09 -40.72 3.75
N LEU A 421 -8.95 -40.51 2.74
CA LEU A 421 -10.40 -40.77 2.85
C LEU A 421 -10.75 -42.26 2.88
N SER A 422 -9.86 -43.16 2.43
CA SER A 422 -10.08 -44.62 2.50
C SER A 422 -10.38 -45.10 3.92
N SER A 423 -9.73 -44.53 4.95
CA SER A 423 -9.97 -44.81 6.36
C SER A 423 -11.36 -44.39 6.87
N PHE A 424 -12.02 -43.46 6.18
CA PHE A 424 -13.35 -42.93 6.53
C PHE A 424 -14.47 -43.47 5.63
N LYS A 425 -14.13 -44.10 4.51
CA LYS A 425 -15.10 -44.77 3.63
C LYS A 425 -15.55 -46.07 4.28
N GLN A 426 -16.86 -46.30 4.33
CA GLN A 426 -17.38 -47.63 4.69
C GLN A 426 -16.81 -48.68 3.71
N PRO A 427 -16.38 -49.86 4.19
CA PRO A 427 -15.90 -50.92 3.32
C PRO A 427 -17.01 -51.30 2.34
N SER A 428 -16.64 -51.50 1.07
CA SER A 428 -17.59 -51.76 -0.02
C SER A 428 -18.45 -52.99 0.27
N GLN A 429 -19.72 -52.78 0.61
CA GLN A 429 -20.64 -53.87 0.86
C GLN A 429 -21.08 -54.49 -0.47
N GLN A 430 -20.68 -55.75 -0.71
CA GLN A 430 -21.26 -56.54 -1.78
C GLN A 430 -22.66 -57.01 -1.39
N LEU A 431 -23.63 -56.76 -2.28
CA LEU A 431 -24.98 -57.28 -2.13
C LEU A 431 -25.00 -58.80 -2.40
N VAL A 432 -24.95 -59.61 -1.35
CA VAL A 432 -24.83 -61.08 -1.49
C VAL A 432 -26.16 -61.76 -1.87
N LYS A 433 -27.31 -61.25 -1.39
CA LYS A 433 -28.63 -61.87 -1.57
C LYS A 433 -29.77 -60.91 -1.20
N PHE A 434 -30.87 -60.93 -1.95
CA PHE A 434 -32.19 -60.44 -1.48
C PHE A 434 -32.97 -61.57 -0.79
N ASN A 435 -33.65 -61.28 0.33
CA ASN A 435 -34.42 -62.27 1.07
C ASN A 435 -35.93 -62.06 0.82
N THR A 436 -36.44 -62.60 -0.28
CA THR A 436 -37.87 -62.59 -0.60
C THR A 436 -38.62 -63.62 0.25
N VAL A 437 -39.54 -63.15 1.11
CA VAL A 437 -40.44 -64.03 1.87
C VAL A 437 -41.59 -64.48 0.96
N GLY A 438 -41.92 -65.76 1.02
CA GLY A 438 -42.70 -66.48 0.00
C GLY A 438 -44.06 -65.87 -0.38
N SER A 439 -44.42 -66.04 -1.65
CA SER A 439 -45.77 -65.77 -2.15
C SER A 439 -46.80 -66.63 -1.43
N LYS A 440 -47.93 -66.03 -1.04
CA LYS A 440 -49.10 -66.76 -0.54
C LYS A 440 -49.60 -67.75 -1.62
N SER A 441 -49.76 -69.00 -1.21
CA SER A 441 -50.59 -70.01 -1.90
C SER A 441 -52.02 -69.94 -1.38
#